data_AF-A0AAP0G226-F1
#
_entry.id   AF-A0AAP0G226-F1
#
_cell.length_a   1.000
_cell.length_b   1.000
_cell.length_c   1.000
_cell.angle_alpha   90.00
_cell.angle_beta   90.00
_cell.angle_gamma   90.00
#
_symmetry.space_group_name_H-M   'P 1'
#
loop_
_entity.id
_entity.type
_entity.pdbx_description
1 polymer ?
#
loop_
_entity_poly.entity_id
_entity_poly.type
_entity_poly.pdbx_seq_one_letter_code
_entity_poly.pdbx_strand_id
1 'polypeptide(L)'
;MSRKCTETTAHAMAATPPSALEVSFLRLPIYPQRHKFSFLPLLIWEGSSTDFCLKRNNNMVKICCIGAGYVGGPTMAVIALKCPAIEVVVVDISIARINAWNSDQLPIYEPGLDDVVKQCRGKNLFFSHEVEKHVFEADIIFVSVNTPTKTCGLGAGKAADLTYWESAARMIGNVSKSDKIVVEKSTVPVRTAEAIEKILTHNNKGVNYQILSNPEFLAEGTAIQDLFNPDRVLIGGRKTPEGQKAVQTLKDVYTQWVPEDRVITANLWSAELSKLAANAFLAQRISSVNAISALCEATGADVAEVAYCIGKDSRIGPKFLNASVGFGGSCFQKDILNLVYICECNGLPEVANYWKQVIKINDYQKSRFVSRVVAPMFNTVSGKKIAVLGFAFKKDTGDTRETPAIDVCKGLLGNNASISIYDPQVTEDQIQRDLTMNKFDWDHPIHLQPMSPTTVKQVSVASDAYEAAKGAHAICILTEWDEFKGLDYQKIYGNMKKPAFLFDGRNVVDVEKLREIGFIVYSIGKPLDPWLLQDVSVVD
;
A
#
# COMPACT_ATOMS: atom_id res chain seq x y z
N MET A 1 54.58 -39.09 -0.14
CA MET A 1 55.45 -40.20 -0.62
C MET A 1 54.57 -41.29 -1.22
N SER A 2 54.92 -41.85 -2.38
CA SER A 2 54.30 -43.03 -3.06
C SER A 2 52.79 -42.99 -3.36
N ARG A 3 52.24 -43.56 -4.45
CA ARG A 3 52.75 -44.22 -5.68
C ARG A 3 51.68 -43.97 -6.78
N LYS A 4 52.04 -43.69 -8.05
CA LYS A 4 52.06 -44.63 -9.22
C LYS A 4 50.77 -45.44 -9.43
N CYS A 5 50.20 -45.62 -10.63
CA CYS A 5 50.44 -45.18 -12.03
C CYS A 5 49.05 -45.29 -12.77
N THR A 6 48.80 -45.01 -14.05
CA THR A 6 49.61 -44.77 -15.29
C THR A 6 49.27 -43.36 -15.88
N GLU A 7 49.70 -42.81 -17.04
CA GLU A 7 50.20 -43.28 -18.37
C GLU A 7 49.11 -43.98 -19.24
N THR A 8 48.92 -43.80 -20.56
CA THR A 8 49.43 -42.93 -21.67
C THR A 8 48.32 -42.89 -22.77
N THR A 9 48.26 -42.12 -23.86
CA THR A 9 49.13 -41.19 -24.66
C THR A 9 48.19 -40.15 -25.35
N ALA A 10 48.59 -38.93 -25.77
CA ALA A 10 49.23 -38.51 -27.05
C ALA A 10 48.53 -38.99 -28.36
N HIS A 11 48.38 -38.20 -29.44
CA HIS A 11 49.15 -37.04 -29.92
C HIS A 11 48.35 -35.98 -30.73
N ALA A 12 48.85 -34.72 -30.71
CA ALA A 12 48.93 -33.74 -31.82
C ALA A 12 47.63 -33.23 -32.54
N MET A 13 47.56 -32.03 -33.13
CA MET A 13 48.43 -30.82 -33.11
C MET A 13 47.57 -29.56 -33.32
N ALA A 14 48.14 -28.36 -33.14
CA ALA A 14 47.39 -27.09 -33.09
C ALA A 14 47.27 -26.33 -34.44
N ALA A 15 46.19 -25.56 -34.58
CA ALA A 15 46.06 -24.40 -35.49
C ALA A 15 45.01 -23.40 -34.95
N THR A 16 45.09 -22.14 -35.41
CA THR A 16 44.37 -20.95 -34.88
C THR A 16 43.16 -20.53 -35.77
N PRO A 17 42.33 -19.52 -35.38
CA PRO A 17 40.91 -19.47 -35.77
C PRO A 17 40.60 -18.69 -37.09
N PRO A 18 39.39 -18.89 -37.66
CA PRO A 18 38.86 -18.08 -38.75
C PRO A 18 38.12 -16.81 -38.27
N SER A 19 37.97 -15.85 -39.18
CA SER A 19 37.41 -14.51 -38.94
C SER A 19 36.06 -14.28 -39.64
N ALA A 20 35.34 -13.24 -39.21
CA ALA A 20 34.40 -12.37 -39.96
C ALA A 20 33.46 -12.99 -41.02
N LEU A 21 32.15 -12.78 -40.83
CA LEU A 21 31.12 -12.97 -41.86
C LEU A 21 30.78 -11.66 -42.56
N GLU A 22 30.80 -11.65 -43.90
CA GLU A 22 30.31 -10.54 -44.72
C GLU A 22 28.79 -10.61 -44.93
N VAL A 23 28.18 -9.45 -45.21
CA VAL A 23 26.75 -9.33 -45.55
C VAL A 23 26.62 -8.82 -46.99
N SER A 24 26.05 -9.65 -47.88
CA SER A 24 25.89 -9.32 -49.29
C SER A 24 24.46 -8.85 -49.62
N PHE A 25 24.36 -7.66 -50.23
CA PHE A 25 23.13 -7.14 -50.82
C PHE A 25 22.92 -7.69 -52.24
N LEU A 26 21.66 -7.93 -52.61
CA LEU A 26 21.24 -8.15 -54.01
C LEU A 26 19.99 -7.33 -54.32
N ARG A 27 19.88 -6.84 -55.57
CA ARG A 27 18.83 -5.91 -56.03
C ARG A 27 18.29 -6.34 -57.39
N LEU A 28 16.97 -6.24 -57.55
CA LEU A 28 16.24 -6.01 -58.83
C LEU A 28 16.27 -7.21 -59.83
N PRO A 29 15.42 -7.27 -60.87
CA PRO A 29 14.65 -6.19 -61.52
C PRO A 29 13.11 -6.38 -61.64
N ILE A 30 12.49 -5.51 -62.45
CA ILE A 30 11.04 -5.29 -62.63
C ILE A 30 10.72 -5.37 -64.13
N TYR A 31 9.62 -6.05 -64.53
CA TYR A 31 8.55 -5.57 -65.47
C TYR A 31 7.56 -6.71 -65.90
N PRO A 32 6.45 -6.49 -66.65
CA PRO A 32 5.15 -7.01 -66.20
C PRO A 32 4.43 -7.96 -67.19
N GLN A 33 3.32 -8.55 -66.73
CA GLN A 33 2.23 -8.98 -67.61
C GLN A 33 0.85 -8.54 -67.08
N ARG A 34 -0.10 -8.38 -68.00
CA ARG A 34 -1.49 -7.96 -67.71
C ARG A 34 -2.45 -9.12 -67.92
N HIS A 35 -3.34 -9.39 -66.97
CA HIS A 35 -4.67 -9.93 -67.30
C HIS A 35 -5.75 -9.25 -66.45
N LYS A 36 -6.91 -9.01 -67.07
CA LYS A 36 -8.09 -8.39 -66.44
C LYS A 36 -8.99 -9.49 -65.88
N PHE A 37 -9.56 -9.28 -64.69
CA PHE A 37 -10.95 -9.66 -64.39
C PHE A 37 -11.61 -8.57 -63.53
N SER A 38 -12.92 -8.67 -63.31
CA SER A 38 -13.81 -7.51 -63.20
C SER A 38 -14.51 -7.33 -61.85
N PHE A 39 -14.60 -6.06 -61.44
CA PHE A 39 -15.66 -5.44 -60.64
C PHE A 39 -16.22 -6.18 -59.39
N LEU A 40 -15.83 -5.67 -58.22
CA LEU A 40 -16.79 -5.16 -57.24
C LEU A 40 -16.14 -4.00 -56.47
N PRO A 41 -16.83 -2.87 -56.23
CA PRO A 41 -16.26 -1.74 -55.50
C PRO A 41 -16.22 -2.04 -54.00
N LEU A 42 -15.06 -1.85 -53.37
CA LEU A 42 -15.02 -1.68 -51.91
C LEU A 42 -15.68 -0.35 -51.58
N LEU A 43 -16.76 -0.36 -50.78
CA LEU A 43 -17.08 0.81 -49.97
C LEU A 43 -16.01 0.93 -48.89
N ILE A 44 -15.11 1.89 -49.07
CA ILE A 44 -14.36 2.46 -47.96
C ILE A 44 -15.38 3.27 -47.15
N TRP A 45 -15.75 2.78 -45.97
CA TRP A 45 -16.49 3.57 -45.00
C TRP A 45 -15.53 4.04 -43.91
N GLU A 46 -15.02 5.27 -44.07
CA GLU A 46 -14.28 5.96 -43.02
C GLU A 46 -15.26 6.32 -41.89
N GLY A 47 -15.30 5.46 -40.88
CA GLY A 47 -16.19 5.53 -39.73
C GLY A 47 -15.43 5.43 -38.41
N SER A 48 -14.46 6.33 -38.19
CA SER A 48 -13.70 6.40 -36.94
C SER A 48 -14.53 7.07 -35.82
N SER A 49 -15.57 6.37 -35.36
CA SER A 49 -16.43 6.77 -34.24
C SER A 49 -16.22 5.84 -33.06
N THR A 50 -15.80 6.38 -31.91
CA THR A 50 -15.56 5.64 -30.65
C THR A 50 -16.85 5.24 -29.90
N ASP A 51 -18.01 5.41 -30.52
CA ASP A 51 -19.34 5.10 -29.95
C ASP A 51 -19.73 3.63 -30.15
N PHE A 52 -19.22 2.71 -29.32
CA PHE A 52 -19.76 1.35 -29.24
C PHE A 52 -19.72 0.71 -27.84
N CYS A 53 -20.74 -0.11 -27.56
CA CYS A 53 -20.82 -1.08 -26.44
C CYS A 53 -20.92 -0.62 -24.96
N LEU A 54 -21.18 0.65 -24.63
CA LEU A 54 -21.65 1.05 -23.27
C LEU A 54 -23.15 1.38 -23.18
N LYS A 55 -23.97 0.96 -24.16
CA LYS A 55 -25.44 1.06 -24.12
C LYS A 55 -26.08 -0.31 -24.38
N ARG A 56 -26.88 -0.80 -23.45
CA ARG A 56 -27.63 -2.06 -23.57
C ARG A 56 -29.12 -1.73 -23.68
N ASN A 57 -29.68 -1.80 -24.89
CA ASN A 57 -31.09 -1.52 -25.19
C ASN A 57 -31.63 -0.23 -24.53
N ASN A 58 -31.06 0.92 -24.91
CA ASN A 58 -31.32 2.25 -24.34
C ASN A 58 -30.98 2.48 -22.86
N ASN A 59 -30.67 1.46 -22.06
CA ASN A 59 -30.25 1.66 -20.67
C ASN A 59 -28.74 1.95 -20.53
N MET A 60 -28.44 2.77 -19.52
CA MET A 60 -27.09 3.07 -19.04
C MET A 60 -26.51 1.86 -18.30
N VAL A 61 -25.21 1.59 -18.47
CA VAL A 61 -24.51 0.54 -17.68
C VAL A 61 -24.49 0.95 -16.21
N LYS A 62 -24.86 0.01 -15.33
CA LYS A 62 -24.87 0.22 -13.88
C LYS A 62 -23.70 -0.48 -13.19
N ILE A 63 -22.92 0.27 -12.41
CA ILE A 63 -21.87 -0.23 -11.53
C ILE A 63 -22.32 -0.08 -10.07
N CYS A 64 -22.32 -1.17 -9.32
CA CYS A 64 -22.46 -1.16 -7.85
C CYS A 64 -21.11 -1.47 -7.19
N CYS A 65 -20.76 -0.79 -6.10
CA CYS A 65 -19.56 -1.10 -5.32
C CYS A 65 -19.91 -1.33 -3.84
N ILE A 66 -19.65 -2.55 -3.36
CA ILE A 66 -19.89 -2.95 -1.98
C ILE A 66 -18.65 -2.61 -1.14
N GLY A 67 -18.77 -1.61 -0.26
CA GLY A 67 -17.74 -1.11 0.65
C GLY A 67 -17.34 0.33 0.34
N ALA A 68 -17.84 1.29 1.13
CA ALA A 68 -17.61 2.73 0.93
C ALA A 68 -16.34 3.24 1.65
N GLY A 69 -15.28 2.43 1.70
CA GLY A 69 -13.99 2.78 2.34
C GLY A 69 -13.01 3.50 1.42
N TYR A 70 -11.76 3.62 1.89
CA TYR A 70 -10.62 4.25 1.18
C TYR A 70 -10.36 3.73 -0.25
N VAL A 71 -10.75 2.49 -0.56
CA VAL A 71 -10.60 1.92 -1.90
C VAL A 71 -11.86 2.20 -2.76
N GLY A 72 -13.02 1.71 -2.30
CA GLY A 72 -14.27 1.78 -3.06
C GLY A 72 -14.74 3.21 -3.34
N GLY A 73 -14.76 4.09 -2.34
CA GLY A 73 -15.23 5.47 -2.47
C GLY A 73 -14.46 6.27 -3.54
N PRO A 74 -13.14 6.47 -3.38
CA PRO A 74 -12.32 7.18 -4.37
C PRO A 74 -12.32 6.53 -5.75
N THR A 75 -12.21 5.20 -5.85
CA THR A 75 -12.23 4.51 -7.15
C THR A 75 -13.54 4.79 -7.90
N MET A 76 -14.69 4.67 -7.22
CA MET A 76 -16.00 4.88 -7.83
C MET A 76 -16.27 6.35 -8.16
N ALA A 77 -15.80 7.28 -7.32
CA ALA A 77 -15.90 8.71 -7.60
C ALA A 77 -15.10 9.10 -8.87
N VAL A 78 -13.90 8.52 -9.07
CA VAL A 78 -13.12 8.72 -10.30
C VAL A 78 -13.78 8.04 -11.51
N ILE A 79 -14.30 6.82 -11.39
CA ILE A 79 -15.04 6.16 -12.49
C ILE A 79 -16.26 7.01 -12.89
N ALA A 80 -17.04 7.53 -11.94
CA ALA A 80 -18.18 8.38 -12.25
C ALA A 80 -17.78 9.68 -12.96
N LEU A 81 -16.68 10.31 -12.55
CA LEU A 81 -16.16 11.53 -13.20
C LEU A 81 -15.64 11.28 -14.62
N LYS A 82 -14.97 10.15 -14.84
CA LYS A 82 -14.36 9.80 -16.13
C LYS A 82 -15.34 9.13 -17.10
N CYS A 83 -16.42 8.54 -16.60
CA CYS A 83 -17.44 7.84 -17.37
C CYS A 83 -18.86 8.42 -17.11
N PRO A 84 -19.20 9.63 -17.60
CA PRO A 84 -20.54 10.23 -17.40
C PRO A 84 -21.72 9.42 -17.98
N ALA A 85 -21.44 8.45 -18.85
CA ALA A 85 -22.41 7.52 -19.43
C ALA A 85 -22.54 6.19 -18.63
N ILE A 86 -22.05 6.15 -17.40
CA ILE A 86 -22.17 5.03 -16.46
C ILE A 86 -22.78 5.54 -15.16
N GLU A 87 -23.78 4.82 -14.63
CA GLU A 87 -24.33 5.05 -13.30
C GLU A 87 -23.52 4.26 -12.27
N VAL A 88 -23.05 4.93 -11.22
CA VAL A 88 -22.16 4.36 -10.20
C VAL A 88 -22.77 4.54 -8.82
N VAL A 89 -23.07 3.43 -8.15
CA VAL A 89 -23.62 3.42 -6.78
C VAL A 89 -22.66 2.74 -5.83
N VAL A 90 -22.22 3.47 -4.80
CA VAL A 90 -21.41 2.93 -3.70
C VAL A 90 -22.34 2.58 -2.54
N VAL A 91 -22.24 1.35 -2.03
CA VAL A 91 -23.09 0.84 -0.95
C VAL A 91 -22.29 0.30 0.23
N ASP A 92 -22.77 0.54 1.44
CA ASP A 92 -22.15 0.11 2.68
C ASP A 92 -23.24 -0.13 3.74
N ILE A 93 -23.01 -1.08 4.65
CA ILE A 93 -23.92 -1.36 5.76
C ILE A 93 -23.85 -0.27 6.85
N SER A 94 -22.77 0.51 6.88
CA SER A 94 -22.62 1.65 7.78
C SER A 94 -23.41 2.86 7.28
N ILE A 95 -24.65 2.99 7.75
CA ILE A 95 -25.53 4.15 7.46
C ILE A 95 -24.81 5.48 7.82
N ALA A 96 -24.06 5.52 8.93
CA ALA A 96 -23.29 6.70 9.32
C ALA A 96 -22.24 7.10 8.27
N ARG A 97 -21.52 6.12 7.69
CA ARG A 97 -20.54 6.34 6.61
C ARG A 97 -21.21 6.79 5.32
N ILE A 98 -22.34 6.20 4.95
CA ILE A 98 -23.13 6.62 3.77
C ILE A 98 -23.68 8.04 3.93
N ASN A 99 -24.14 8.39 5.14
CA ASN A 99 -24.59 9.75 5.44
C ASN A 99 -23.45 10.77 5.31
N ALA A 100 -22.23 10.45 5.79
CA ALA A 100 -21.06 11.29 5.62
C ALA A 100 -20.69 11.48 4.12
N TRP A 101 -20.67 10.41 3.31
CA TRP A 101 -20.46 10.49 1.86
C TRP A 101 -21.52 11.32 1.12
N ASN A 102 -22.73 11.48 1.68
CA ASN A 102 -23.79 12.33 1.16
C ASN A 102 -23.79 13.75 1.75
N SER A 103 -22.91 14.05 2.72
CA SER A 103 -22.79 15.36 3.38
C SER A 103 -21.66 16.22 2.77
N ASP A 104 -21.46 17.43 3.28
CA ASP A 104 -20.32 18.28 2.88
C ASP A 104 -18.99 17.94 3.60
N GLN A 105 -19.01 16.96 4.52
CA GLN A 105 -17.82 16.42 5.19
C GLN A 105 -17.69 14.91 4.90
N LEU A 106 -16.77 14.55 4.02
CA LEU A 106 -16.53 13.16 3.64
C LEU A 106 -15.95 12.34 4.82
N PRO A 107 -16.21 11.02 4.90
CA PRO A 107 -15.73 10.18 6.00
C PRO A 107 -14.25 9.79 5.91
N ILE A 108 -13.54 10.24 4.87
CA ILE A 108 -12.09 10.08 4.69
C ILE A 108 -11.52 11.39 4.10
N TYR A 109 -10.28 11.70 4.46
CA TYR A 109 -9.53 12.81 3.88
C TYR A 109 -8.59 12.29 2.78
N GLU A 110 -8.70 12.85 1.57
CA GLU A 110 -7.79 12.61 0.44
C GLU A 110 -7.68 13.91 -0.38
N PRO A 111 -6.48 14.37 -0.76
CA PRO A 111 -6.31 15.57 -1.57
C PRO A 111 -7.11 15.52 -2.89
N GLY A 112 -8.02 16.48 -3.08
CA GLY A 112 -8.87 16.60 -4.27
C GLY A 112 -10.07 15.65 -4.34
N LEU A 113 -10.29 14.76 -3.36
CA LEU A 113 -11.44 13.82 -3.38
C LEU A 113 -12.78 14.56 -3.30
N ASP A 114 -12.86 15.60 -2.47
CA ASP A 114 -14.07 16.39 -2.28
C ASP A 114 -14.55 17.06 -3.58
N ASP A 115 -13.64 17.65 -4.35
CA ASP A 115 -13.93 18.23 -5.67
C ASP A 115 -14.45 17.19 -6.67
N VAL A 116 -13.89 15.97 -6.66
CA VAL A 116 -14.31 14.86 -7.53
C VAL A 116 -15.71 14.38 -7.15
N VAL A 117 -15.98 14.20 -5.86
CA VAL A 117 -17.30 13.77 -5.36
C VAL A 117 -18.35 14.84 -5.67
N LYS A 118 -18.09 16.12 -5.36
CA LYS A 118 -19.03 17.23 -5.59
C LYS A 118 -19.36 17.44 -7.08
N GLN A 119 -18.46 17.07 -7.99
CA GLN A 119 -18.74 17.11 -9.43
C GLN A 119 -19.74 16.04 -9.90
N CYS A 120 -19.81 14.87 -9.25
CA CYS A 120 -20.55 13.70 -9.76
C CYS A 120 -21.75 13.28 -8.90
N ARG A 121 -21.71 13.60 -7.59
CA ARG A 121 -22.73 13.19 -6.61
C ARG A 121 -24.11 13.71 -7.00
N GLY A 122 -25.09 12.81 -7.08
CA GLY A 122 -26.46 13.14 -7.48
C GLY A 122 -26.67 13.31 -9.00
N LYS A 123 -25.64 13.14 -9.83
CA LYS A 123 -25.74 13.11 -11.30
C LYS A 123 -25.64 11.67 -11.81
N ASN A 124 -24.49 11.05 -11.60
CA ASN A 124 -24.22 9.64 -11.90
C ASN A 124 -23.45 8.91 -10.79
N LEU A 125 -22.98 9.61 -9.74
CA LEU A 125 -22.45 9.00 -8.52
C LEU A 125 -23.50 9.07 -7.40
N PHE A 126 -23.76 7.95 -6.73
CA PHE A 126 -24.70 7.85 -5.62
C PHE A 126 -24.13 7.03 -4.46
N PHE A 127 -24.52 7.35 -3.23
CA PHE A 127 -24.15 6.60 -2.02
C PHE A 127 -25.41 6.15 -1.29
N SER A 128 -25.57 4.83 -1.06
CA SER A 128 -26.80 4.23 -0.54
C SER A 128 -26.53 3.12 0.49
N HIS A 129 -27.50 2.85 1.37
CA HIS A 129 -27.48 1.70 2.27
C HIS A 129 -28.41 0.56 1.77
N GLU A 130 -29.11 0.75 0.65
CA GLU A 130 -29.97 -0.26 0.02
C GLU A 130 -29.14 -1.29 -0.79
N VAL A 131 -28.24 -2.01 -0.12
CA VAL A 131 -27.24 -2.90 -0.76
C VAL A 131 -27.87 -3.87 -1.77
N GLU A 132 -28.91 -4.61 -1.37
CA GLU A 132 -29.52 -5.67 -2.19
C GLU A 132 -30.14 -5.14 -3.48
N LYS A 133 -30.76 -3.94 -3.44
CA LYS A 133 -31.39 -3.25 -4.57
C LYS A 133 -30.37 -2.89 -5.64
N HIS A 134 -29.29 -2.20 -5.26
CA HIS A 134 -28.28 -1.76 -6.22
C HIS A 134 -27.46 -2.93 -6.79
N VAL A 135 -27.27 -4.02 -6.02
CA VAL A 135 -26.68 -5.27 -6.52
C VAL A 135 -27.62 -6.03 -7.47
N PHE A 136 -28.94 -6.01 -7.22
CA PHE A 136 -29.93 -6.51 -8.17
C PHE A 136 -29.92 -5.72 -9.50
N GLU A 137 -29.81 -4.40 -9.43
CA GLU A 137 -29.83 -3.51 -10.61
C GLU A 137 -28.53 -3.51 -11.45
N ALA A 138 -27.35 -3.72 -10.85
CA ALA A 138 -26.06 -3.51 -11.53
C ALA A 138 -25.71 -4.54 -12.63
N ASP A 139 -24.98 -4.13 -13.66
CA ASP A 139 -24.29 -5.04 -14.60
C ASP A 139 -22.94 -5.51 -14.02
N ILE A 140 -22.23 -4.60 -13.35
CA ILE A 140 -20.88 -4.82 -12.76
C ILE A 140 -20.94 -4.55 -11.25
N ILE A 141 -20.48 -5.50 -10.45
CA ILE A 141 -20.48 -5.43 -8.98
C ILE A 141 -19.04 -5.50 -8.47
N PHE A 142 -18.49 -4.37 -8.00
CA PHE A 142 -17.22 -4.33 -7.30
C PHE A 142 -17.39 -4.76 -5.84
N VAL A 143 -16.49 -5.60 -5.34
CA VAL A 143 -16.41 -6.02 -3.94
C VAL A 143 -15.13 -5.46 -3.32
N SER A 144 -15.30 -4.42 -2.50
CA SER A 144 -14.26 -3.61 -1.86
C SER A 144 -14.35 -3.67 -0.33
N VAL A 145 -14.69 -4.85 0.21
CA VAL A 145 -14.84 -5.08 1.66
C VAL A 145 -13.52 -5.43 2.33
N ASN A 146 -13.41 -5.17 3.64
CA ASN A 146 -12.24 -5.54 4.43
C ASN A 146 -12.07 -7.07 4.50
N THR A 147 -10.82 -7.49 4.43
CA THR A 147 -10.33 -8.87 4.62
C THR A 147 -9.37 -8.87 5.81
N PRO A 148 -9.86 -8.88 7.06
CA PRO A 148 -9.02 -8.63 8.22
C PRO A 148 -8.14 -9.82 8.59
N THR A 149 -7.00 -9.56 9.22
CA THR A 149 -6.08 -10.61 9.68
C THR A 149 -6.73 -11.42 10.80
N LYS A 150 -6.92 -12.73 10.60
CA LYS A 150 -7.58 -13.61 11.57
C LYS A 150 -6.90 -13.53 12.94
N THR A 151 -7.68 -13.27 13.98
CA THR A 151 -7.21 -13.26 15.38
C THR A 151 -7.20 -14.65 16.03
N CYS A 152 -7.91 -15.65 15.49
CA CYS A 152 -8.01 -16.99 16.08
C CYS A 152 -8.02 -18.14 15.05
N GLY A 153 -7.78 -19.37 15.55
CA GLY A 153 -7.81 -20.60 14.77
C GLY A 153 -6.65 -20.77 13.78
N LEU A 154 -6.84 -21.63 12.77
CA LEU A 154 -5.82 -21.86 11.74
C LEU A 154 -5.50 -20.56 10.99
N GLY A 155 -4.21 -20.23 10.92
CA GLY A 155 -3.70 -19.02 10.28
C GLY A 155 -3.80 -17.74 11.13
N ALA A 156 -4.08 -17.82 12.43
CA ALA A 156 -4.11 -16.65 13.30
C ALA A 156 -2.83 -15.80 13.21
N GLY A 157 -3.00 -14.48 13.14
CA GLY A 157 -1.92 -13.49 12.97
C GLY A 157 -1.26 -13.48 11.58
N LYS A 158 -1.84 -14.14 10.56
CA LYS A 158 -1.32 -14.11 9.17
C LYS A 158 -2.37 -14.19 8.07
N ALA A 159 -3.31 -15.13 8.21
CA ALA A 159 -4.32 -15.41 7.19
C ALA A 159 -5.39 -14.31 7.19
N ALA A 160 -5.87 -13.95 6.01
CA ALA A 160 -7.05 -13.10 5.89
C ALA A 160 -8.32 -13.88 6.24
N ASP A 161 -9.20 -13.23 6.97
CA ASP A 161 -10.58 -13.63 7.19
C ASP A 161 -11.40 -13.21 5.96
N LEU A 162 -12.10 -14.18 5.38
CA LEU A 162 -12.94 -13.99 4.20
C LEU A 162 -14.43 -13.83 4.56
N THR A 163 -14.79 -13.76 5.84
CA THR A 163 -16.21 -13.73 6.30
C THR A 163 -17.04 -12.66 5.60
N TYR A 164 -16.56 -11.41 5.53
CA TYR A 164 -17.29 -10.32 4.85
C TYR A 164 -17.31 -10.50 3.33
N TRP A 165 -16.25 -11.09 2.78
CA TRP A 165 -16.11 -11.35 1.36
C TRP A 165 -17.11 -12.45 0.91
N GLU A 166 -17.12 -13.60 1.62
CA GLU A 166 -18.10 -14.67 1.44
C GLU A 166 -19.55 -14.19 1.65
N SER A 167 -19.79 -13.36 2.67
CA SER A 167 -21.11 -12.75 2.91
C SER A 167 -21.59 -11.94 1.71
N ALA A 168 -20.72 -11.09 1.12
CA ALA A 168 -21.04 -10.33 -0.08
C ALA A 168 -21.41 -11.24 -1.27
N ALA A 169 -20.63 -12.29 -1.55
CA ALA A 169 -20.96 -13.22 -2.64
C ALA A 169 -22.24 -14.03 -2.41
N ARG A 170 -22.52 -14.45 -1.17
CA ARG A 170 -23.79 -15.12 -0.83
C ARG A 170 -24.99 -14.19 -1.06
N MET A 171 -24.87 -12.91 -0.71
CA MET A 171 -25.90 -11.91 -0.98
C MET A 171 -26.06 -11.65 -2.49
N ILE A 172 -24.97 -11.45 -3.24
CA ILE A 172 -24.98 -11.31 -4.71
C ILE A 172 -25.73 -12.49 -5.37
N GLY A 173 -25.43 -13.72 -4.97
CA GLY A 173 -26.07 -14.93 -5.48
C GLY A 173 -27.55 -15.11 -5.09
N ASN A 174 -28.00 -14.46 -4.02
CA ASN A 174 -29.40 -14.48 -3.61
C ASN A 174 -30.25 -13.44 -4.36
N VAL A 175 -29.75 -12.21 -4.50
CA VAL A 175 -30.53 -11.09 -5.04
C VAL A 175 -30.55 -11.10 -6.57
N SER A 176 -29.44 -11.44 -7.24
CA SER A 176 -29.31 -11.35 -8.70
C SER A 176 -30.36 -12.16 -9.46
N LYS A 177 -30.86 -11.61 -10.57
CA LYS A 177 -31.81 -12.25 -11.52
C LYS A 177 -31.38 -12.10 -12.98
N SER A 178 -30.20 -11.52 -13.23
CA SER A 178 -29.58 -11.32 -14.54
C SER A 178 -28.09 -11.63 -14.43
N ASP A 179 -27.45 -12.01 -15.53
CA ASP A 179 -26.00 -12.19 -15.60
C ASP A 179 -25.24 -10.96 -15.06
N LYS A 180 -24.15 -11.20 -14.31
CA LYS A 180 -23.33 -10.17 -13.65
C LYS A 180 -21.84 -10.34 -13.92
N ILE A 181 -21.10 -9.25 -13.97
CA ILE A 181 -19.64 -9.25 -13.78
C ILE A 181 -19.38 -8.93 -12.29
N VAL A 182 -18.65 -9.79 -11.58
CA VAL A 182 -18.25 -9.56 -10.18
C VAL A 182 -16.76 -9.28 -10.15
N VAL A 183 -16.39 -8.10 -9.63
CA VAL A 183 -15.03 -7.57 -9.64
C VAL A 183 -14.50 -7.52 -8.21
N GLU A 184 -13.59 -8.42 -7.90
CA GLU A 184 -12.79 -8.40 -6.67
C GLU A 184 -11.82 -7.19 -6.74
N LYS A 185 -11.84 -6.31 -5.72
CA LYS A 185 -11.13 -5.02 -5.71
C LYS A 185 -10.23 -4.78 -4.49
N SER A 186 -10.37 -5.59 -3.45
CA SER A 186 -9.59 -5.47 -2.20
C SER A 186 -8.18 -6.04 -2.39
N THR A 187 -7.40 -6.20 -1.31
CA THR A 187 -6.37 -7.25 -1.31
C THR A 187 -6.99 -8.55 -0.79
N VAL A 188 -6.89 -9.63 -1.57
CA VAL A 188 -7.35 -10.97 -1.22
C VAL A 188 -6.22 -12.00 -1.33
N PRO A 189 -6.28 -13.11 -0.57
CA PRO A 189 -5.43 -14.28 -0.81
C PRO A 189 -5.58 -14.83 -2.22
N VAL A 190 -4.51 -15.40 -2.78
CA VAL A 190 -4.56 -16.09 -4.07
C VAL A 190 -5.53 -17.27 -4.01
N ARG A 191 -6.32 -17.46 -5.07
CA ARG A 191 -7.48 -18.36 -5.21
C ARG A 191 -8.73 -17.96 -4.43
N THR A 192 -8.81 -16.77 -3.83
CA THR A 192 -10.08 -16.26 -3.30
C THR A 192 -11.13 -16.22 -4.41
N ALA A 193 -10.74 -15.80 -5.62
CA ALA A 193 -11.61 -15.77 -6.79
C ALA A 193 -12.26 -17.12 -7.15
N GLU A 194 -11.58 -18.24 -6.85
CA GLU A 194 -12.10 -19.60 -7.07
C GLU A 194 -13.17 -19.98 -6.02
N ALA A 195 -13.08 -19.44 -4.81
CA ALA A 195 -14.13 -19.60 -3.79
C ALA A 195 -15.39 -18.81 -4.14
N ILE A 196 -15.24 -17.60 -4.72
CA ILE A 196 -16.37 -16.80 -5.26
C ILE A 196 -17.15 -17.63 -6.28
N GLU A 197 -16.44 -18.19 -7.25
CA GLU A 197 -17.01 -18.96 -8.35
C GLU A 197 -17.75 -20.19 -7.81
N LYS A 198 -17.20 -20.91 -6.82
CA LYS A 198 -17.90 -22.02 -6.15
C LYS A 198 -19.17 -21.57 -5.45
N ILE A 199 -19.13 -20.49 -4.66
CA ILE A 199 -20.32 -19.95 -3.96
C ILE A 199 -21.43 -19.59 -4.96
N LEU A 200 -21.10 -18.84 -6.01
CA LEU A 200 -22.09 -18.34 -6.98
C LEU A 200 -22.61 -19.44 -7.92
N THR A 201 -21.76 -20.38 -8.34
CA THR A 201 -22.20 -21.52 -9.19
C THR A 201 -23.09 -22.51 -8.44
N HIS A 202 -22.81 -22.81 -7.17
CA HIS A 202 -23.59 -23.78 -6.40
C HIS A 202 -24.90 -23.20 -5.84
N ASN A 203 -25.07 -21.87 -5.87
CA ASN A 203 -26.32 -21.18 -5.55
C ASN A 203 -27.01 -20.61 -6.81
N ASN A 204 -26.59 -21.06 -8.01
CA ASN A 204 -27.05 -20.53 -9.28
C ASN A 204 -28.55 -20.82 -9.52
N LYS A 205 -29.31 -19.78 -9.86
CA LYS A 205 -30.76 -19.80 -10.13
C LYS A 205 -31.08 -19.40 -11.58
N GLY A 206 -30.22 -19.79 -12.53
CA GLY A 206 -30.30 -19.42 -13.96
C GLY A 206 -29.54 -18.12 -14.31
N VAL A 207 -28.51 -17.78 -13.55
CA VAL A 207 -27.71 -16.55 -13.68
C VAL A 207 -26.24 -16.89 -13.89
N ASN A 208 -25.60 -16.32 -14.89
CA ASN A 208 -24.17 -16.47 -15.15
C ASN A 208 -23.37 -15.37 -14.45
N TYR A 209 -22.28 -15.75 -13.79
CA TYR A 209 -21.37 -14.81 -13.12
C TYR A 209 -19.99 -14.91 -13.75
N GLN A 210 -19.42 -13.77 -14.16
CA GLN A 210 -18.02 -13.69 -14.59
C GLN A 210 -17.19 -13.03 -13.50
N ILE A 211 -16.18 -13.74 -13.01
CA ILE A 211 -15.37 -13.32 -11.86
C ILE A 211 -14.06 -12.72 -12.37
N LEU A 212 -13.82 -11.47 -11.99
CA LEU A 212 -12.58 -10.72 -12.28
C LEU A 212 -11.88 -10.33 -10.98
N SER A 213 -10.55 -10.26 -11.00
CA SER A 213 -9.77 -9.56 -9.99
C SER A 213 -9.20 -8.29 -10.62
N ASN A 214 -9.40 -7.14 -9.98
CA ASN A 214 -8.92 -5.84 -10.42
C ASN A 214 -8.26 -5.10 -9.25
N PRO A 215 -7.08 -5.52 -8.77
CA PRO A 215 -6.47 -4.94 -7.59
C PRO A 215 -6.33 -3.42 -7.66
N GLU A 216 -6.44 -2.74 -6.53
CA GLU A 216 -6.05 -1.34 -6.41
C GLU A 216 -4.52 -1.19 -6.35
N PHE A 217 -4.00 -0.02 -6.75
CA PHE A 217 -2.60 0.37 -6.55
C PHE A 217 -2.45 1.83 -6.12
N LEU A 218 -3.46 2.39 -5.45
CA LEU A 218 -3.42 3.75 -4.92
C LEU A 218 -2.64 3.80 -3.59
N ALA A 219 -2.14 4.97 -3.22
CA ALA A 219 -1.63 5.21 -1.88
C ALA A 219 -2.43 6.33 -1.20
N GLU A 220 -2.69 6.16 0.10
CA GLU A 220 -3.41 7.17 0.88
C GLU A 220 -2.62 8.49 0.93
N GLY A 221 -3.29 9.62 0.79
CA GLY A 221 -2.70 10.95 0.59
C GLY A 221 -2.31 11.26 -0.87
N THR A 222 -2.40 10.30 -1.80
CA THR A 222 -2.22 10.51 -3.26
C THR A 222 -3.33 9.88 -4.10
N ALA A 223 -4.42 9.39 -3.49
CA ALA A 223 -5.32 8.42 -4.11
C ALA A 223 -5.97 8.93 -5.42
N ILE A 224 -6.36 10.20 -5.47
CA ILE A 224 -6.96 10.81 -6.67
C ILE A 224 -5.94 10.92 -7.81
N GLN A 225 -4.69 11.27 -7.51
CA GLN A 225 -3.63 11.37 -8.52
C GLN A 225 -3.26 9.99 -9.08
N ASP A 226 -3.19 8.97 -8.21
CA ASP A 226 -2.93 7.58 -8.58
C ASP A 226 -4.06 6.98 -9.43
N LEU A 227 -5.32 7.35 -9.16
CA LEU A 227 -6.49 6.94 -9.95
C LEU A 227 -6.64 7.70 -11.27
N PHE A 228 -6.22 8.98 -11.34
CA PHE A 228 -6.24 9.78 -12.57
C PHE A 228 -5.13 9.42 -13.56
N ASN A 229 -3.92 9.14 -13.07
CA ASN A 229 -2.76 8.76 -13.89
C ASN A 229 -2.05 7.55 -13.26
N PRO A 230 -2.64 6.35 -13.30
CA PRO A 230 -2.01 5.15 -12.77
C PRO A 230 -0.77 4.77 -13.59
N ASP A 231 0.24 4.20 -12.92
CA ASP A 231 1.35 3.47 -13.55
C ASP A 231 0.79 2.33 -14.43
N ARG A 232 -0.25 1.64 -13.94
CA ARG A 232 -0.93 0.50 -14.56
C ARG A 232 -2.29 0.24 -13.89
N VAL A 233 -3.25 -0.22 -14.69
CA VAL A 233 -4.44 -0.95 -14.21
C VAL A 233 -4.22 -2.43 -14.50
N LEU A 234 -4.62 -3.31 -13.58
CA LEU A 234 -4.50 -4.76 -13.75
C LEU A 234 -5.88 -5.42 -13.72
N ILE A 235 -6.19 -6.27 -14.70
CA ILE A 235 -7.46 -7.01 -14.78
C ILE A 235 -7.16 -8.50 -15.02
N GLY A 236 -7.42 -9.34 -14.02
CA GLY A 236 -7.33 -10.80 -14.12
C GLY A 236 -8.69 -11.44 -14.37
N GLY A 237 -8.77 -12.37 -15.32
CA GLY A 237 -10.00 -13.13 -15.59
C GLY A 237 -9.77 -14.60 -15.96
N ARG A 238 -10.86 -15.34 -16.19
CA ARG A 238 -10.82 -16.71 -16.74
C ARG A 238 -10.47 -16.67 -18.24
N LYS A 239 -9.69 -17.65 -18.72
CA LYS A 239 -9.35 -17.84 -20.15
C LYS A 239 -10.46 -18.58 -20.92
N THR A 240 -11.71 -18.17 -20.72
CA THR A 240 -12.90 -18.64 -21.45
C THR A 240 -13.45 -17.49 -22.31
N PRO A 241 -14.24 -17.76 -23.37
CA PRO A 241 -14.80 -16.68 -24.21
C PRO A 241 -15.60 -15.64 -23.40
N GLU A 242 -16.37 -16.10 -22.41
CA GLU A 242 -17.20 -15.27 -21.52
C GLU A 242 -16.33 -14.48 -20.55
N GLY A 243 -15.28 -15.12 -20.01
CA GLY A 243 -14.32 -14.48 -19.11
C GLY A 243 -13.50 -13.39 -19.81
N GLN A 244 -13.06 -13.63 -21.05
CA GLN A 244 -12.38 -12.62 -21.86
C GLN A 244 -13.31 -11.49 -22.28
N LYS A 245 -14.60 -11.78 -22.56
CA LYS A 245 -15.61 -10.72 -22.79
C LYS A 245 -15.82 -9.85 -21.55
N ALA A 246 -15.84 -10.43 -20.35
CA ALA A 246 -15.93 -9.67 -19.10
C ALA A 246 -14.67 -8.84 -18.83
N VAL A 247 -13.47 -9.40 -19.07
CA VAL A 247 -12.20 -8.65 -19.02
C VAL A 247 -12.23 -7.44 -19.96
N GLN A 248 -12.70 -7.62 -21.20
CA GLN A 248 -12.82 -6.52 -22.16
C GLN A 248 -13.82 -5.48 -21.68
N THR A 249 -15.01 -5.89 -21.20
CA THR A 249 -16.03 -4.97 -20.67
C THR A 249 -15.47 -4.08 -19.56
N LEU A 250 -14.64 -4.62 -18.65
CA LEU A 250 -14.00 -3.82 -17.59
C LEU A 250 -12.83 -2.98 -18.12
N LYS A 251 -12.09 -3.46 -19.11
CA LYS A 251 -11.05 -2.69 -19.81
C LYS A 251 -11.64 -1.46 -20.49
N ASP A 252 -12.78 -1.62 -21.18
CA ASP A 252 -13.50 -0.54 -21.89
C ASP A 252 -13.98 0.59 -20.97
N VAL A 253 -14.20 0.31 -19.67
CA VAL A 253 -14.46 1.32 -18.64
C VAL A 253 -13.19 2.09 -18.30
N TYR A 254 -12.06 1.41 -18.08
CA TYR A 254 -10.80 2.07 -17.72
C TYR A 254 -10.17 2.85 -18.89
N THR A 255 -10.31 2.40 -20.14
CA THR A 255 -9.77 3.09 -21.32
C THR A 255 -10.48 4.40 -21.68
N GLN A 256 -11.55 4.77 -20.97
CA GLN A 256 -12.14 6.12 -21.06
C GLN A 256 -11.18 7.21 -20.55
N TRP A 257 -10.18 6.87 -19.72
CA TRP A 257 -9.14 7.83 -19.29
C TRP A 257 -7.73 7.25 -19.12
N VAL A 258 -7.57 5.93 -18.96
CA VAL A 258 -6.27 5.27 -18.83
C VAL A 258 -5.77 4.84 -20.21
N PRO A 259 -4.55 5.23 -20.64
CA PRO A 259 -3.94 4.73 -21.88
C PRO A 259 -3.91 3.19 -21.95
N GLU A 260 -4.25 2.63 -23.12
CA GLU A 260 -4.48 1.18 -23.27
C GLU A 260 -3.22 0.34 -22.95
N ASP A 261 -2.03 0.86 -23.24
CA ASP A 261 -0.74 0.26 -22.91
C ASP A 261 -0.53 0.04 -21.40
N ARG A 262 -1.26 0.80 -20.56
CA ARG A 262 -1.26 0.67 -19.11
C ARG A 262 -2.39 -0.22 -18.56
N VAL A 263 -3.33 -0.69 -19.37
CA VAL A 263 -4.43 -1.57 -18.92
C VAL A 263 -4.07 -3.05 -19.17
N ILE A 264 -3.32 -3.61 -18.22
CA ILE A 264 -2.73 -4.94 -18.29
C ILE A 264 -3.78 -6.01 -18.01
N THR A 265 -4.00 -6.92 -18.96
CA THR A 265 -4.89 -8.09 -18.81
C THR A 265 -4.11 -9.36 -18.46
N ALA A 266 -4.53 -10.09 -17.44
CA ALA A 266 -3.89 -11.30 -16.93
C ALA A 266 -4.89 -12.45 -16.73
N ASN A 267 -4.39 -13.62 -16.31
CA ASN A 267 -5.27 -14.62 -15.70
C ASN A 267 -5.59 -14.22 -14.25
N LEU A 268 -6.74 -14.69 -13.77
CA LEU A 268 -7.31 -14.41 -12.45
C LEU A 268 -6.30 -14.52 -11.29
N TRP A 269 -5.62 -15.66 -11.13
CA TRP A 269 -4.67 -15.90 -10.04
C TRP A 269 -3.38 -15.08 -10.15
N SER A 270 -2.94 -14.77 -11.37
CA SER A 270 -1.79 -13.88 -11.57
C SER A 270 -2.12 -12.44 -11.17
N ALA A 271 -3.36 -11.97 -11.30
CA ALA A 271 -3.74 -10.65 -10.80
C ALA A 271 -3.72 -10.58 -9.26
N GLU A 272 -4.35 -11.54 -8.58
CA GLU A 272 -4.32 -11.67 -7.10
C GLU A 272 -2.87 -11.68 -6.59
N LEU A 273 -2.02 -12.56 -7.14
CA LEU A 273 -0.63 -12.71 -6.71
C LEU A 273 0.23 -11.46 -7.01
N SER A 274 0.00 -10.77 -8.14
CA SER A 274 0.74 -9.56 -8.49
C SER A 274 0.54 -8.43 -7.49
N LYS A 275 -0.64 -8.31 -6.85
CA LYS A 275 -0.87 -7.32 -5.79
C LYS A 275 -0.05 -7.62 -4.54
N LEU A 276 -0.15 -8.86 -4.02
CA LEU A 276 0.61 -9.30 -2.85
C LEU A 276 2.12 -9.19 -3.08
N ALA A 277 2.60 -9.61 -4.26
CA ALA A 277 4.00 -9.50 -4.63
C ALA A 277 4.47 -8.04 -4.73
N ALA A 278 3.72 -7.16 -5.40
CA ALA A 278 4.10 -5.75 -5.53
C ALA A 278 4.20 -5.06 -4.16
N ASN A 279 3.23 -5.27 -3.27
CA ASN A 279 3.26 -4.71 -1.91
C ASN A 279 4.41 -5.31 -1.08
N ALA A 280 4.72 -6.61 -1.23
CA ALA A 280 5.86 -7.24 -0.58
C ALA A 280 7.21 -6.69 -1.08
N PHE A 281 7.38 -6.44 -2.38
CA PHE A 281 8.59 -5.81 -2.94
C PHE A 281 8.76 -4.35 -2.49
N LEU A 282 7.67 -3.56 -2.41
CA LEU A 282 7.74 -2.19 -1.90
C LEU A 282 8.19 -2.13 -0.43
N ALA A 283 7.57 -2.93 0.44
CA ALA A 283 7.96 -3.03 1.84
C ALA A 283 9.35 -3.66 2.04
N GLN A 284 9.76 -4.60 1.18
CA GLN A 284 11.12 -5.16 1.20
C GLN A 284 12.16 -4.07 1.01
N ARG A 285 11.97 -3.11 0.09
CA ARG A 285 12.92 -2.00 -0.12
C ARG A 285 13.09 -1.14 1.14
N ILE A 286 11.99 -0.84 1.83
CA ILE A 286 12.01 -0.11 3.10
C ILE A 286 12.78 -0.90 4.17
N SER A 287 12.48 -2.19 4.34
CA SER A 287 13.23 -3.03 5.29
C SER A 287 14.70 -3.20 4.90
N SER A 288 15.05 -3.29 3.62
CA SER A 288 16.44 -3.35 3.16
C SER A 288 17.21 -2.07 3.51
N VAL A 289 16.66 -0.88 3.23
CA VAL A 289 17.34 0.38 3.60
C VAL A 289 17.34 0.61 5.12
N ASN A 290 16.31 0.15 5.84
CA ASN A 290 16.29 0.16 7.30
C ASN A 290 17.36 -0.77 7.92
N ALA A 291 17.61 -1.96 7.35
CA ALA A 291 18.72 -2.81 7.76
C ALA A 291 20.08 -2.13 7.51
N ILE A 292 20.25 -1.47 6.37
CA ILE A 292 21.45 -0.66 6.09
C ILE A 292 21.57 0.54 7.05
N SER A 293 20.46 1.16 7.49
CA SER A 293 20.49 2.27 8.46
C SER A 293 21.17 1.87 9.78
N ALA A 294 20.95 0.64 10.27
CA ALA A 294 21.63 0.15 11.46
C ALA A 294 23.15 -0.08 11.23
N LEU A 295 23.55 -0.46 10.02
CA LEU A 295 24.97 -0.59 9.65
C LEU A 295 25.65 0.78 9.49
N CYS A 296 24.97 1.75 8.88
CA CYS A 296 25.44 3.14 8.76
C CYS A 296 25.74 3.75 10.14
N GLU A 297 24.79 3.65 11.07
CA GLU A 297 24.95 4.08 12.48
C GLU A 297 26.16 3.44 13.18
N ALA A 298 26.47 2.18 12.85
CA ALA A 298 27.57 1.41 13.45
C ALA A 298 28.94 1.58 12.74
N THR A 299 28.99 2.26 11.58
CA THR A 299 30.20 2.34 10.73
C THR A 299 30.65 3.76 10.35
N GLY A 300 29.84 4.78 10.62
CA GLY A 300 30.15 6.18 10.32
C GLY A 300 29.53 6.73 9.04
N ALA A 301 28.84 5.91 8.26
CA ALA A 301 28.20 6.32 7.00
C ALA A 301 26.80 6.95 7.23
N ASP A 302 26.33 7.75 6.27
CA ASP A 302 24.96 8.28 6.24
C ASP A 302 24.08 7.46 5.28
N VAL A 303 22.95 6.95 5.79
CA VAL A 303 22.01 6.15 5.00
C VAL A 303 21.37 6.93 3.86
N ALA A 304 21.24 8.26 3.96
CA ALA A 304 20.70 9.10 2.88
C ALA A 304 21.69 9.17 1.70
N GLU A 305 22.99 9.24 1.97
CA GLU A 305 24.03 9.17 0.94
C GLU A 305 24.09 7.78 0.30
N VAL A 306 24.03 6.71 1.10
CA VAL A 306 24.00 5.33 0.60
C VAL A 306 22.75 5.08 -0.25
N ALA A 307 21.57 5.51 0.22
CA ALA A 307 20.30 5.40 -0.51
C ALA A 307 20.32 6.20 -1.83
N TYR A 308 20.89 7.41 -1.82
CA TYR A 308 21.09 8.21 -3.02
C TYR A 308 21.99 7.50 -4.02
N CYS A 309 23.14 6.98 -3.58
CA CYS A 309 24.11 6.28 -4.43
C CYS A 309 23.53 5.02 -5.07
N ILE A 310 22.89 4.13 -4.30
CA ILE A 310 22.26 2.91 -4.88
C ILE A 310 21.04 3.26 -5.75
N GLY A 311 20.31 4.33 -5.41
CA GLY A 311 19.15 4.82 -6.16
C GLY A 311 19.47 5.42 -7.53
N LYS A 312 20.75 5.69 -7.86
CA LYS A 312 21.21 6.10 -9.19
C LYS A 312 21.27 4.96 -10.20
N ASP A 313 21.40 3.71 -9.76
CA ASP A 313 21.30 2.57 -10.67
C ASP A 313 19.85 2.43 -11.14
N SER A 314 19.60 2.62 -12.43
CA SER A 314 18.25 2.59 -13.00
C SER A 314 17.56 1.22 -12.89
N ARG A 315 18.30 0.15 -12.57
CA ARG A 315 17.78 -1.19 -12.27
C ARG A 315 17.25 -1.30 -10.84
N ILE A 316 17.70 -0.42 -9.94
CA ILE A 316 17.23 -0.30 -8.56
C ILE A 316 16.19 0.82 -8.46
N GLY A 317 16.48 1.99 -9.04
CA GLY A 317 15.67 3.20 -9.00
C GLY A 317 15.61 3.88 -7.62
N PRO A 318 15.29 5.18 -7.54
CA PRO A 318 15.39 5.96 -6.29
C PRO A 318 14.17 5.86 -5.36
N LYS A 319 13.01 5.39 -5.84
CA LYS A 319 11.76 5.34 -5.05
C LYS A 319 11.85 4.29 -3.91
N PHE A 320 11.14 4.51 -2.80
CA PHE A 320 11.05 3.57 -1.68
C PHE A 320 12.43 3.21 -1.03
N LEU A 321 13.36 4.16 -1.01
CA LEU A 321 14.68 4.02 -0.36
C LEU A 321 14.88 5.00 0.83
N ASN A 322 13.79 5.55 1.37
CA ASN A 322 13.88 6.41 2.55
C ASN A 322 13.89 5.56 3.82
N ALA A 323 14.98 5.62 4.59
CA ALA A 323 15.05 5.01 5.91
C ALA A 323 14.10 5.70 6.89
N SER A 324 13.53 4.93 7.82
CA SER A 324 12.48 5.38 8.75
C SER A 324 12.44 4.50 10.00
N VAL A 325 11.69 4.91 11.02
CA VAL A 325 11.42 4.13 12.25
C VAL A 325 10.68 2.81 11.96
N GLY A 326 9.99 2.74 10.83
CA GLY A 326 9.37 1.54 10.27
C GLY A 326 8.37 1.92 9.18
N PHE A 327 7.94 0.95 8.38
CA PHE A 327 6.71 1.10 7.59
C PHE A 327 5.49 0.76 8.46
N GLY A 328 4.36 1.36 8.09
CA GLY A 328 3.03 1.07 8.63
C GLY A 328 1.99 1.03 7.51
N GLY A 329 0.73 1.31 7.85
CA GLY A 329 -0.41 1.28 6.94
C GLY A 329 -0.99 -0.12 6.79
N SER A 330 -2.29 -0.21 6.48
CA SER A 330 -3.06 -1.46 6.53
C SER A 330 -2.62 -2.57 5.57
N CYS A 331 -1.79 -2.26 4.57
CA CYS A 331 -1.45 -3.17 3.48
C CYS A 331 -0.15 -3.95 3.73
N PHE A 332 0.99 -3.28 3.95
CA PHE A 332 2.31 -3.94 3.88
C PHE A 332 2.50 -5.11 4.85
N GLN A 333 2.17 -4.92 6.14
CA GLN A 333 2.33 -5.99 7.12
C GLN A 333 1.34 -7.15 6.85
N LYS A 334 0.08 -6.82 6.55
CA LYS A 334 -0.95 -7.82 6.25
C LYS A 334 -0.61 -8.65 5.01
N ASP A 335 -0.28 -8.00 3.91
CA ASP A 335 -0.08 -8.65 2.61
C ASP A 335 1.15 -9.56 2.62
N ILE A 336 2.23 -9.16 3.31
CA ILE A 336 3.40 -10.02 3.51
C ILE A 336 3.06 -11.21 4.43
N LEU A 337 2.37 -11.00 5.55
CA LEU A 337 1.99 -12.11 6.43
C LEU A 337 1.04 -13.09 5.71
N ASN A 338 0.16 -12.59 4.85
CA ASN A 338 -0.70 -13.39 3.98
C ASN A 338 0.11 -14.20 2.96
N LEU A 339 1.07 -13.57 2.28
CA LEU A 339 2.00 -14.24 1.35
C LEU A 339 2.83 -15.33 2.06
N VAL A 340 3.34 -15.04 3.26
CA VAL A 340 4.03 -16.03 4.11
C VAL A 340 3.12 -17.22 4.43
N TYR A 341 1.86 -16.98 4.78
CA TYR A 341 0.89 -18.06 5.03
C TYR A 341 0.53 -18.86 3.77
N ILE A 342 0.39 -18.21 2.61
CA ILE A 342 0.19 -18.89 1.32
C ILE A 342 1.39 -19.80 1.01
N CYS A 343 2.62 -19.34 1.23
CA CYS A 343 3.81 -20.17 1.06
C CYS A 343 3.84 -21.36 2.05
N GLU A 344 3.50 -21.14 3.33
CA GLU A 344 3.38 -22.22 4.33
C GLU A 344 2.32 -23.26 3.90
N CYS A 345 1.14 -22.83 3.46
CA CYS A 345 0.06 -23.72 2.99
C CYS A 345 0.36 -24.48 1.68
N ASN A 346 1.33 -24.02 0.88
CA ASN A 346 1.77 -24.71 -0.34
C ASN A 346 3.07 -25.52 -0.13
N GLY A 347 3.55 -25.65 1.12
CA GLY A 347 4.76 -26.42 1.43
C GLY A 347 6.07 -25.76 0.99
N LEU A 348 6.13 -24.42 0.99
CA LEU A 348 7.29 -23.62 0.58
C LEU A 348 7.91 -22.85 1.76
N PRO A 349 8.46 -23.54 2.78
CA PRO A 349 8.93 -22.91 4.01
C PRO A 349 10.14 -21.97 3.80
N GLU A 350 10.97 -22.19 2.78
CA GLU A 350 12.10 -21.32 2.42
C GLU A 350 11.58 -19.95 1.95
N VAL A 351 10.58 -19.96 1.06
CA VAL A 351 9.94 -18.76 0.51
C VAL A 351 9.16 -18.01 1.59
N ALA A 352 8.47 -18.75 2.47
CA ALA A 352 7.82 -18.18 3.65
C ALA A 352 8.84 -17.50 4.58
N ASN A 353 9.96 -18.15 4.89
CA ASN A 353 11.00 -17.58 5.76
C ASN A 353 11.70 -16.38 5.14
N TYR A 354 11.89 -16.34 3.81
CA TYR A 354 12.43 -15.19 3.09
C TYR A 354 11.56 -13.94 3.28
N TRP A 355 10.27 -13.99 2.93
CA TRP A 355 9.37 -12.84 3.07
C TRP A 355 9.15 -12.44 4.53
N LYS A 356 9.16 -13.40 5.46
CA LYS A 356 9.08 -13.14 6.90
C LYS A 356 10.22 -12.28 7.45
N GLN A 357 11.38 -12.21 6.78
CA GLN A 357 12.46 -11.28 7.19
C GLN A 357 12.06 -9.81 7.00
N VAL A 358 11.20 -9.48 6.02
CA VAL A 358 10.76 -8.10 5.80
C VAL A 358 10.03 -7.55 7.03
N ILE A 359 9.15 -8.37 7.64
CA ILE A 359 8.46 -8.02 8.90
C ILE A 359 9.43 -7.97 10.08
N LYS A 360 10.30 -8.98 10.23
CA LYS A 360 11.29 -9.04 11.33
C LYS A 360 12.19 -7.80 11.38
N ILE A 361 12.63 -7.30 10.23
CA ILE A 361 13.45 -6.08 10.15
C ILE A 361 12.61 -4.84 10.49
N ASN A 362 11.31 -4.80 10.16
CA ASN A 362 10.44 -3.69 10.55
C ASN A 362 10.20 -3.65 12.07
N ASP A 363 9.92 -4.80 12.69
CA ASP A 363 9.78 -4.91 14.15
C ASP A 363 11.11 -4.68 14.89
N TYR A 364 12.25 -5.06 14.31
CA TYR A 364 13.60 -4.68 14.78
C TYR A 364 13.85 -3.17 14.70
N GLN A 365 13.46 -2.50 13.61
CA GLN A 365 13.65 -1.06 13.44
C GLN A 365 12.86 -0.26 14.49
N LYS A 366 11.61 -0.64 14.76
CA LYS A 366 10.76 -0.01 15.79
C LYS A 366 11.31 -0.25 17.20
N SER A 367 11.70 -1.48 17.53
CA SER A 367 12.24 -1.82 18.86
C SER A 367 13.63 -1.21 19.12
N ARG A 368 14.54 -1.23 18.13
CA ARG A 368 15.86 -0.59 18.27
C ARG A 368 15.76 0.93 18.40
N PHE A 369 14.73 1.56 17.81
CA PHE A 369 14.49 2.99 17.98
C PHE A 369 14.13 3.32 19.44
N VAL A 370 13.26 2.53 20.08
CA VAL A 370 12.97 2.66 21.52
C VAL A 370 14.25 2.50 22.35
N SER A 371 15.11 1.52 22.03
CA SER A 371 16.42 1.37 22.69
C SER A 371 17.34 2.58 22.48
N ARG A 372 17.36 3.18 21.27
CA ARG A 372 18.10 4.42 21.00
C ARG A 372 17.56 5.63 21.77
N VAL A 373 16.27 5.65 22.15
CA VAL A 373 15.73 6.67 23.07
C VAL A 373 16.17 6.41 24.51
N VAL A 374 16.00 5.18 25.01
CA VAL A 374 16.19 4.87 26.43
C VAL A 374 17.67 4.88 26.85
N ALA A 375 18.56 4.34 26.04
CA ALA A 375 19.98 4.17 26.39
C ALA A 375 20.72 5.50 26.69
N PRO A 376 20.77 6.49 25.78
CA PRO A 376 21.48 7.76 26.04
C PRO A 376 20.76 8.63 27.07
N MET A 377 19.48 8.38 27.34
CA MET A 377 18.75 8.97 28.47
C MET A 377 19.09 8.30 29.81
N PHE A 378 20.35 7.85 29.98
CA PHE A 378 20.88 7.16 31.16
C PHE A 378 20.21 5.82 31.47
N ASN A 379 19.86 5.05 30.43
CA ASN A 379 19.11 3.78 30.51
C ASN A 379 17.76 3.87 31.27
N THR A 380 17.16 5.06 31.39
CA THR A 380 15.87 5.22 32.08
C THR A 380 15.04 6.37 31.50
N VAL A 381 13.76 6.11 31.23
CA VAL A 381 12.76 7.14 30.88
C VAL A 381 11.62 7.23 31.90
N SER A 382 11.73 6.52 33.02
CA SER A 382 10.71 6.50 34.09
C SER A 382 10.40 7.91 34.59
N GLY A 383 9.14 8.32 34.48
CA GLY A 383 8.66 9.66 34.86
C GLY A 383 9.14 10.82 33.96
N LYS A 384 9.93 10.57 32.90
CA LYS A 384 10.36 11.61 31.97
C LYS A 384 9.24 11.92 30.97
N LYS A 385 8.86 13.19 30.84
CA LYS A 385 8.04 13.66 29.69
C LYS A 385 8.85 13.50 28.39
N ILE A 386 8.28 12.80 27.42
CA ILE A 386 8.74 12.67 26.04
C ILE A 386 7.65 13.23 25.13
N ALA A 387 8.03 14.10 24.19
CA ALA A 387 7.13 14.58 23.15
C ALA A 387 7.18 13.64 21.95
N VAL A 388 6.03 13.35 21.34
CA VAL A 388 5.92 12.58 20.10
C VAL A 388 5.27 13.47 19.05
N LEU A 389 5.97 13.70 17.95
CA LEU A 389 5.50 14.50 16.82
C LEU A 389 5.18 13.55 15.67
N GLY A 390 3.90 13.46 15.32
CA GLY A 390 3.35 12.51 14.37
C GLY A 390 2.86 11.22 15.03
N PHE A 391 1.65 10.81 14.66
CA PHE A 391 1.04 9.54 15.04
C PHE A 391 0.47 8.78 13.82
N ALA A 392 0.02 9.48 12.77
CA ALA A 392 -0.39 8.85 11.51
C ALA A 392 0.74 8.02 10.88
N PHE A 393 0.43 6.96 10.12
CA PHE A 393 1.47 6.02 9.63
C PHE A 393 2.43 6.66 8.59
N LYS A 394 1.94 7.69 7.89
CA LYS A 394 2.64 8.57 6.96
C LYS A 394 2.03 9.98 7.02
N LYS A 395 2.65 10.98 6.40
CA LYS A 395 2.04 12.32 6.25
C LYS A 395 0.84 12.30 5.29
N ASP A 396 0.05 13.37 5.33
CA ASP A 396 -1.12 13.66 4.48
C ASP A 396 -2.32 12.69 4.61
N THR A 397 -2.40 11.94 5.71
CA THR A 397 -3.56 11.10 6.10
C THR A 397 -3.81 11.19 7.61
N GLY A 398 -5.04 10.92 8.04
CA GLY A 398 -5.40 10.70 9.46
C GLY A 398 -5.32 9.23 9.89
N ASP A 399 -4.84 8.33 9.02
CA ASP A 399 -4.80 6.89 9.31
C ASP A 399 -3.65 6.47 10.24
N THR A 400 -3.99 5.63 11.22
CA THR A 400 -3.11 5.10 12.25
C THR A 400 -2.85 3.60 12.13
N ARG A 401 -3.49 2.88 11.21
CA ARG A 401 -3.38 1.41 11.09
C ARG A 401 -1.93 0.97 10.89
N GLU A 402 -1.44 0.11 11.79
CA GLU A 402 -0.02 -0.32 11.87
C GLU A 402 1.01 0.83 11.91
N THR A 403 0.64 2.02 12.40
CA THR A 403 1.62 3.12 12.54
C THR A 403 2.77 2.72 13.48
N PRO A 404 4.05 2.95 13.10
CA PRO A 404 5.19 2.75 13.98
C PRO A 404 5.08 3.51 15.32
N ALA A 405 4.30 4.60 15.35
CA ALA A 405 4.08 5.37 16.56
C ALA A 405 3.40 4.57 17.69
N ILE A 406 2.53 3.59 17.38
CA ILE A 406 1.90 2.73 18.39
C ILE A 406 2.96 1.86 19.08
N ASP A 407 3.83 1.18 18.33
CA ASP A 407 4.87 0.31 18.88
C ASP A 407 5.91 1.11 19.67
N VAL A 408 6.33 2.27 19.17
CA VAL A 408 7.27 3.16 19.88
C VAL A 408 6.67 3.70 21.17
N CYS A 409 5.41 4.17 21.14
CA CYS A 409 4.72 4.64 22.34
C CYS A 409 4.52 3.51 23.36
N LYS A 410 4.07 2.32 22.93
CA LYS A 410 3.94 1.15 23.82
C LYS A 410 5.29 0.73 24.42
N GLY A 411 6.39 0.81 23.67
CA GLY A 411 7.74 0.58 24.18
C GLY A 411 8.20 1.60 25.22
N LEU A 412 7.92 2.89 25.01
CA LEU A 412 8.26 3.96 25.96
C LEU A 412 7.38 3.94 27.22
N LEU A 413 6.09 3.63 27.09
CA LEU A 413 5.18 3.38 28.22
C LEU A 413 5.62 2.15 29.04
N GLY A 414 6.09 1.09 28.39
CA GLY A 414 6.71 -0.07 29.06
C GLY A 414 7.98 0.26 29.85
N ASN A 415 8.63 1.39 29.55
CA ASN A 415 9.75 1.95 30.32
C ASN A 415 9.30 3.09 31.28
N ASN A 416 7.98 3.18 31.56
CA ASN A 416 7.34 4.14 32.46
C ASN A 416 7.52 5.62 32.08
N ALA A 417 7.69 5.93 30.80
CA ALA A 417 7.69 7.31 30.30
C ALA A 417 6.32 7.98 30.46
N SER A 418 6.30 9.32 30.40
CA SER A 418 5.07 10.10 30.20
C SER A 418 5.12 10.70 28.79
N ILE A 419 4.07 10.50 27.99
CA ILE A 419 4.07 10.86 26.57
C ILE A 419 3.11 12.03 26.32
N SER A 420 3.54 12.95 25.45
CA SER A 420 2.74 14.08 24.98
C SER A 420 2.77 14.10 23.46
N ILE A 421 1.64 13.74 22.83
CA ILE A 421 1.54 13.45 21.40
C ILE A 421 0.93 14.65 20.69
N TYR A 422 1.50 15.05 19.56
CA TYR A 422 0.87 15.96 18.61
C TYR A 422 0.89 15.35 17.21
N ASP A 423 -0.27 15.33 16.55
CA ASP A 423 -0.40 15.01 15.13
C ASP A 423 -1.44 15.97 14.51
N PRO A 424 -1.19 16.56 13.33
CA PRO A 424 -2.13 17.52 12.73
C PRO A 424 -3.48 16.96 12.28
N GLN A 425 -3.66 15.63 12.15
CA GLN A 425 -4.88 15.01 11.59
C GLN A 425 -5.47 13.88 12.44
N VAL A 426 -4.72 13.26 13.35
CA VAL A 426 -5.24 12.18 14.22
C VAL A 426 -5.88 12.76 15.50
N THR A 427 -7.10 12.33 15.83
CA THR A 427 -7.84 12.78 17.03
C THR A 427 -7.37 12.09 18.32
N GLU A 428 -7.58 12.73 19.47
CA GLU A 428 -7.25 12.13 20.78
C GLU A 428 -7.97 10.79 21.02
N ASP A 429 -9.27 10.71 20.71
CA ASP A 429 -10.05 9.47 20.84
C ASP A 429 -9.47 8.30 20.04
N GLN A 430 -8.84 8.58 18.88
CA GLN A 430 -8.18 7.56 18.06
C GLN A 430 -6.84 7.16 18.68
N ILE A 431 -6.02 8.13 19.11
CA ILE A 431 -4.73 7.89 19.78
C ILE A 431 -4.91 7.05 21.06
N GLN A 432 -5.84 7.42 21.95
CA GLN A 432 -6.10 6.72 23.21
C GLN A 432 -6.62 5.28 22.95
N ARG A 433 -7.43 5.10 21.90
CA ARG A 433 -7.93 3.79 21.46
C ARG A 433 -6.81 2.90 20.93
N ASP A 434 -6.01 3.38 19.98
CA ASP A 434 -4.94 2.59 19.35
C ASP A 434 -3.84 2.16 20.36
N LEU A 435 -3.59 2.99 21.37
CA LEU A 435 -2.68 2.65 22.45
C LEU A 435 -3.24 1.62 23.45
N THR A 436 -4.55 1.38 23.46
CA THR A 436 -5.20 0.36 24.31
C THR A 436 -5.62 -0.92 23.56
N MET A 437 -5.73 -0.89 22.23
CA MET A 437 -6.04 -2.07 21.39
C MET A 437 -4.87 -3.07 21.28
N ASN A 438 -5.19 -4.35 21.06
CA ASN A 438 -4.22 -5.41 20.80
C ASN A 438 -3.75 -5.38 19.33
N LYS A 439 -2.68 -6.11 19.02
CA LYS A 439 -2.19 -6.25 17.62
C LYS A 439 -3.26 -6.98 16.79
N PHE A 440 -3.51 -6.48 15.57
CA PHE A 440 -4.56 -6.88 14.61
C PHE A 440 -6.02 -6.47 14.93
N ASP A 441 -6.35 -5.98 16.13
CA ASP A 441 -7.73 -5.53 16.43
C ASP A 441 -8.19 -4.37 15.52
N TRP A 442 -7.26 -3.55 15.03
CA TRP A 442 -7.49 -2.43 14.10
C TRP A 442 -8.04 -2.86 12.73
N ASP A 443 -7.85 -4.11 12.33
CA ASP A 443 -8.24 -4.62 11.01
C ASP A 443 -9.72 -5.07 11.04
N HIS A 444 -10.13 -5.65 12.19
CA HIS A 444 -11.49 -6.11 12.46
C HIS A 444 -12.46 -4.95 12.74
N PRO A 445 -13.71 -4.95 12.22
CA PRO A 445 -14.68 -3.85 12.39
C PRO A 445 -15.06 -3.43 13.82
N ILE A 446 -14.55 -4.11 14.85
CA ILE A 446 -14.71 -3.67 16.24
C ILE A 446 -14.03 -2.30 16.49
N HIS A 447 -13.00 -1.93 15.72
CA HIS A 447 -12.39 -0.59 15.76
C HIS A 447 -13.36 0.55 15.37
N LEU A 448 -14.43 0.22 14.61
CA LEU A 448 -15.47 1.17 14.18
C LEU A 448 -16.59 1.34 15.23
N GLN A 449 -16.57 0.55 16.31
CA GLN A 449 -17.56 0.66 17.39
C GLN A 449 -17.03 1.59 18.51
N PRO A 450 -17.89 2.42 19.13
CA PRO A 450 -17.50 3.21 20.29
C PRO A 450 -17.31 2.29 21.51
N MET A 451 -16.06 1.98 21.83
CA MET A 451 -15.71 1.38 23.12
C MET A 451 -15.75 2.43 24.24
N SER A 452 -15.91 1.98 25.48
CA SER A 452 -15.76 2.85 26.67
C SER A 452 -14.38 3.54 26.66
N PRO A 453 -14.28 4.84 27.02
CA PRO A 453 -13.03 5.58 26.94
C PRO A 453 -11.99 5.09 27.96
N THR A 454 -11.08 4.22 27.51
CA THR A 454 -9.90 3.78 28.27
C THR A 454 -8.73 4.74 28.06
N THR A 455 -8.73 5.87 28.78
CA THR A 455 -7.63 6.83 28.76
C THR A 455 -6.35 6.24 29.34
N VAL A 456 -5.26 6.24 28.57
CA VAL A 456 -3.92 5.89 29.08
C VAL A 456 -3.39 7.07 29.89
N LYS A 457 -3.45 7.00 31.23
CA LYS A 457 -3.12 8.12 32.14
C LYS A 457 -1.72 8.74 31.96
N GLN A 458 -0.80 8.03 31.30
CA GLN A 458 0.56 8.49 31.00
C GLN A 458 0.68 9.18 29.63
N VAL A 459 -0.41 9.25 28.86
CA VAL A 459 -0.49 9.85 27.53
C VAL A 459 -1.38 11.09 27.59
N SER A 460 -0.86 12.19 27.06
CA SER A 460 -1.57 13.43 26.79
C SER A 460 -1.53 13.70 25.30
N VAL A 461 -2.60 14.26 24.73
CA VAL A 461 -2.60 14.81 23.37
C VAL A 461 -2.55 16.33 23.48
N ALA A 462 -1.66 16.95 22.71
CA ALA A 462 -1.38 18.38 22.72
C ALA A 462 -2.05 19.07 21.54
N SER A 463 -2.32 20.37 21.68
CA SER A 463 -2.89 21.21 20.62
C SER A 463 -1.86 21.65 19.57
N ASP A 464 -0.58 21.74 19.93
CA ASP A 464 0.52 22.01 19.01
C ASP A 464 1.85 21.33 19.43
N ALA A 465 2.83 21.34 18.53
CA ALA A 465 4.15 20.76 18.76
C ALA A 465 4.97 21.44 19.90
N TYR A 466 4.70 22.72 20.18
CA TYR A 466 5.37 23.47 21.26
C TYR A 466 4.83 23.05 22.64
N GLU A 467 3.52 22.82 22.77
CA GLU A 467 2.87 22.26 23.96
C GLU A 467 3.34 20.82 24.23
N ALA A 468 3.39 19.98 23.19
CA ALA A 468 3.96 18.63 23.27
C ALA A 468 5.40 18.67 23.82
N ALA A 469 6.26 19.54 23.27
CA ALA A 469 7.65 19.67 23.69
C ALA A 469 7.87 20.42 25.02
N LYS A 470 6.92 21.23 25.49
CA LYS A 470 7.05 22.04 26.72
C LYS A 470 7.34 21.16 27.94
N GLY A 471 8.50 21.36 28.56
CA GLY A 471 8.98 20.57 29.70
C GLY A 471 9.41 19.13 29.37
N ALA A 472 9.49 18.75 28.10
CA ALA A 472 9.97 17.44 27.68
C ALA A 472 11.49 17.30 27.85
N HIS A 473 11.95 16.05 27.99
CA HIS A 473 13.36 15.67 28.01
C HIS A 473 13.85 15.25 26.63
N ALA A 474 12.94 14.67 25.83
CA ALA A 474 13.18 14.22 24.48
C ALA A 474 12.00 14.57 23.56
N ILE A 475 12.28 14.75 22.27
CA ILE A 475 11.30 14.74 21.18
C ILE A 475 11.56 13.50 20.33
N CYS A 476 10.50 12.80 19.93
CA CYS A 476 10.54 11.71 18.95
C CYS A 476 9.69 12.12 17.73
N ILE A 477 10.29 12.24 16.55
CA ILE A 477 9.57 12.53 15.31
C ILE A 477 9.25 11.21 14.61
N LEU A 478 7.97 10.84 14.57
CA LEU A 478 7.51 9.51 14.14
C LEU A 478 6.69 9.52 12.84
N THR A 479 6.32 10.70 12.32
CA THR A 479 5.63 10.89 11.02
C THR A 479 6.20 12.10 10.29
N GLU A 480 6.42 12.00 8.98
CA GLU A 480 7.13 12.98 8.16
C GLU A 480 6.32 14.23 7.75
N TRP A 481 5.44 14.73 8.63
CA TRP A 481 4.65 15.95 8.41
C TRP A 481 5.56 17.15 8.07
N ASP A 482 5.26 17.86 6.99
CA ASP A 482 6.10 18.95 6.49
C ASP A 482 6.20 20.15 7.46
N GLU A 483 5.18 20.35 8.30
CA GLU A 483 5.20 21.37 9.37
C GLU A 483 6.41 21.20 10.31
N PHE A 484 6.76 19.98 10.67
CA PHE A 484 7.84 19.70 11.63
C PHE A 484 9.20 20.21 11.14
N LYS A 485 9.37 20.39 9.83
CA LYS A 485 10.59 20.93 9.22
C LYS A 485 10.78 22.44 9.47
N GLY A 486 9.68 23.16 9.76
CA GLY A 486 9.63 24.62 9.90
C GLY A 486 9.40 25.14 11.31
N LEU A 487 9.43 24.27 12.33
CA LEU A 487 9.20 24.68 13.72
C LEU A 487 10.32 25.57 14.27
N ASP A 488 9.97 26.50 15.17
CA ASP A 488 10.95 27.27 15.94
C ASP A 488 11.59 26.38 17.01
N TYR A 489 12.61 25.64 16.59
CA TYR A 489 13.38 24.75 17.45
C TYR A 489 14.16 25.49 18.54
N GLN A 490 14.45 26.78 18.40
CA GLN A 490 15.13 27.58 19.43
C GLN A 490 14.18 27.86 20.61
N LYS A 491 12.92 28.22 20.31
CA LYS A 491 11.82 28.35 21.31
C LYS A 491 11.48 27.01 21.95
N ILE A 492 11.44 25.93 21.17
CA ILE A 492 11.24 24.56 21.69
C ILE A 492 12.37 24.21 22.67
N TYR A 493 13.63 24.38 22.27
CA TYR A 493 14.80 24.12 23.10
C TYR A 493 14.75 24.89 24.43
N GLY A 494 14.44 26.18 24.38
CA GLY A 494 14.31 27.03 25.58
C GLY A 494 13.24 26.57 26.57
N ASN A 495 12.24 25.79 26.14
CA ASN A 495 11.17 25.26 26.97
C ASN A 495 11.35 23.79 27.40
N MET A 496 12.36 23.08 26.89
CA MET A 496 12.67 21.70 27.26
C MET A 496 13.58 21.61 28.50
N LYS A 497 13.59 20.43 29.15
CA LYS A 497 14.62 20.05 30.14
C LYS A 497 16.00 19.95 29.50
N LYS A 498 17.04 19.78 30.32
CA LYS A 498 18.45 19.72 29.88
C LYS A 498 19.15 18.50 30.52
N PRO A 499 20.00 17.75 29.78
CA PRO A 499 20.18 17.82 28.32
C PRO A 499 18.86 17.55 27.56
N ALA A 500 18.72 18.16 26.37
CA ALA A 500 17.54 18.05 25.53
C ALA A 500 17.84 17.14 24.34
N PHE A 501 17.09 16.05 24.19
CA PHE A 501 17.29 15.08 23.11
C PHE A 501 16.27 15.29 21.98
N LEU A 502 16.68 14.99 20.74
CA LEU A 502 15.77 14.87 19.61
C LEU A 502 16.09 13.59 18.82
N PHE A 503 15.11 12.71 18.69
CA PHE A 503 15.17 11.44 17.99
C PHE A 503 14.34 11.55 16.70
N ASP A 504 15.00 11.73 15.56
CA ASP A 504 14.32 11.82 14.27
C ASP A 504 14.18 10.42 13.64
N GLY A 505 12.94 9.90 13.69
CA GLY A 505 12.56 8.64 13.09
C GLY A 505 12.19 8.71 11.61
N ARG A 506 12.29 9.87 10.96
CA ARG A 506 11.90 10.09 9.56
C ARG A 506 12.92 10.87 8.72
N ASN A 507 14.01 11.37 9.31
CA ASN A 507 15.07 12.16 8.67
C ASN A 507 14.53 13.41 7.95
N VAL A 508 13.74 14.20 8.67
CA VAL A 508 13.07 15.41 8.17
C VAL A 508 13.68 16.72 8.68
N VAL A 509 14.45 16.71 9.79
CA VAL A 509 15.02 17.92 10.39
C VAL A 509 16.47 18.20 9.97
N ASP A 510 16.87 19.46 10.08
CA ASP A 510 18.26 19.88 9.92
C ASP A 510 19.07 19.57 11.19
N VAL A 511 19.87 18.50 11.12
CA VAL A 511 20.63 17.97 12.25
C VAL A 511 21.68 18.95 12.77
N GLU A 512 22.37 19.67 11.88
CA GLU A 512 23.45 20.58 12.29
C GLU A 512 22.88 21.84 12.95
N LYS A 513 21.81 22.44 12.42
CA LYS A 513 21.14 23.57 13.08
C LYS A 513 20.61 23.20 14.47
N LEU A 514 20.14 21.97 14.66
CA LEU A 514 19.70 21.49 15.98
C LEU A 514 20.87 21.31 16.96
N ARG A 515 22.04 20.87 16.48
CA ARG A 515 23.28 20.81 17.26
C ARG A 515 23.78 22.20 17.63
N GLU A 516 23.73 23.17 16.72
CA GLU A 516 24.05 24.59 16.99
C GLU A 516 23.16 25.20 18.08
N ILE A 517 21.86 24.85 18.10
CA ILE A 517 20.90 25.23 19.16
C ILE A 517 21.22 24.53 20.51
N GLY A 518 21.98 23.43 20.48
CA GLY A 518 22.42 22.67 21.66
C GLY A 518 21.59 21.41 21.96
N PHE A 519 20.84 20.87 21.00
CA PHE A 519 20.20 19.55 21.13
C PHE A 519 21.23 18.42 20.99
N ILE A 520 20.96 17.30 21.66
CA ILE A 520 21.62 16.02 21.37
C ILE A 520 20.75 15.27 20.36
N VAL A 521 21.21 15.11 19.11
CA VAL A 521 20.39 14.68 17.97
C VAL A 521 20.71 13.25 17.55
N TYR A 522 19.66 12.43 17.37
CA TYR A 522 19.71 11.04 16.98
C TYR A 522 18.82 10.80 15.76
N SER A 523 19.38 10.89 14.55
CA SER A 523 18.70 10.53 13.30
C SER A 523 18.87 9.05 12.97
N ILE A 524 17.95 8.48 12.19
CA ILE A 524 18.05 7.09 11.70
C ILE A 524 19.08 7.00 10.57
N GLY A 525 20.00 6.05 10.68
CA GLY A 525 21.03 5.81 9.68
C GLY A 525 22.12 6.87 9.58
N LYS A 526 22.28 7.73 10.59
CA LYS A 526 23.38 8.69 10.69
C LYS A 526 24.28 8.36 11.88
N PRO A 527 25.59 8.63 11.80
CA PRO A 527 26.48 8.47 12.95
C PRO A 527 26.08 9.38 14.13
N LEU A 528 26.45 8.95 15.33
CA LEU A 528 26.39 9.81 16.51
C LEU A 528 27.45 10.92 16.42
N ASP A 529 27.21 12.01 17.13
CA ASP A 529 28.19 13.09 17.29
C ASP A 529 29.55 12.57 17.80
N PRO A 530 30.68 12.97 17.20
CA PRO A 530 32.01 12.56 17.67
C PRO A 530 32.29 12.93 19.13
N TRP A 531 31.70 14.00 19.66
CA TRP A 531 31.88 14.39 21.07
C TRP A 531 31.16 13.42 22.04
N LEU A 532 30.01 12.86 21.65
CA LEU A 532 29.32 11.80 22.42
C LEU A 532 30.12 10.48 22.44
N LEU A 533 31.00 10.27 21.47
CA LEU A 533 31.88 9.10 21.39
C LEU A 533 33.20 9.28 22.17
N GLN A 534 33.60 10.52 22.46
CA GLN A 534 34.82 10.81 23.22
C GLN A 534 34.68 10.46 24.71
N ASP A 535 33.54 10.78 25.35
CA ASP A 535 33.32 10.45 26.77
C ASP A 535 33.27 8.93 27.06
N VAL A 536 33.06 8.10 26.04
CA VAL A 536 33.01 6.62 26.19
C VAL A 536 34.41 6.01 26.29
N SER A 537 35.47 6.68 25.82
CA SER A 537 36.84 6.14 25.80
C SER A 537 37.65 6.34 27.10
N VAL A 538 36.98 6.72 28.20
CA VAL A 538 37.61 7.03 29.50
C VAL A 538 37.19 6.03 30.60
N VAL A 539 36.55 4.91 30.24
CA VAL A 539 36.11 3.86 31.18
C VAL A 539 36.37 2.45 30.60
N ASP A 540 37.66 2.09 30.52
CA ASP A 540 38.18 0.71 30.43
C ASP A 540 38.97 0.39 31.73
#